data_AF-A0A6I6FHZ1-F1
#
_entry.id   AF-A0A6I6FHZ1-F1
#
_cell.length_a   1.000
_cell.length_b   1.000
_cell.length_c   1.000
_cell.angle_alpha   90.00
_cell.angle_beta   90.00
_cell.angle_gamma   90.00
#
_symmetry.space_group_name_H-M   'P 1'
#
loop_
_entity.id
_entity.type
_entity.pdbx_description
1 polymer ?
#
loop_
_entity_poly.entity_id
_entity_poly.type
_entity_poly.pdbx_seq_one_letter_code
_entity_poly.pdbx_strand_id
1 'polypeptide(L)'
;MSGRRSLVWLGLTPEPERELPASVAALRRPPVHPGTERRRVQRLILHGGQRGWLRYLAEVTDLVTSVADGTRHGDRAAALLAGEVILDHHHMLIGLPGTGYARTSRQREALETAVRRLRGPCDAPAAGPDAGPSPAPTPMPPAGERP
;
A
#
# COMPACT_ATOMS: atom_id res chain seq x y z
N MET A 1 5.97 40.84 -9.26
CA MET A 1 6.14 39.54 -9.98
C MET A 1 5.37 38.46 -9.23
N SER A 2 4.10 38.24 -9.59
CA SER A 2 3.26 37.21 -8.97
C SER A 2 3.67 35.84 -9.50
N GLY A 3 4.46 35.10 -8.73
CA GLY A 3 4.80 33.71 -9.03
C GLY A 3 3.51 32.91 -9.16
N ARG A 4 3.16 32.53 -10.40
CA ARG A 4 2.05 31.61 -10.67
C ARG A 4 2.28 30.38 -9.79
N ARG A 5 1.45 30.21 -8.76
CA ARG A 5 1.38 29.00 -7.96
C ARG A 5 0.97 27.89 -8.92
N SER A 6 1.95 27.14 -9.41
CA SER A 6 1.71 26.02 -10.33
C SER A 6 0.78 25.04 -9.62
N LEU A 7 -0.49 24.99 -10.02
CA LEU A 7 -1.50 24.03 -9.53
C LEU A 7 -1.41 22.70 -10.28
N VAL A 8 -0.33 22.48 -11.02
CA VAL A 8 -0.11 21.31 -11.87
C VAL A 8 0.04 20.02 -11.04
N TRP A 9 0.31 20.14 -9.74
CA TRP A 9 0.27 19.03 -8.76
C TRP A 9 -1.15 18.63 -8.32
N LEU A 10 -2.19 19.38 -8.71
CA LEU A 10 -3.61 19.06 -8.48
C LEU A 10 -4.22 18.20 -9.59
N GLY A 11 -3.41 17.46 -10.35
CA GLY A 11 -3.88 16.31 -11.12
C GLY A 11 -4.30 15.18 -10.17
N LEU A 12 -5.26 15.46 -9.30
CA LEU A 12 -5.84 14.59 -8.29
C LEU A 12 -7.31 14.40 -8.67
N THR A 13 -7.56 13.45 -9.56
CA THR A 13 -8.81 12.67 -9.58
C THR A 13 -8.56 11.41 -10.41
N PRO A 14 -8.55 10.23 -9.75
CA PRO A 14 -9.60 9.25 -10.00
C PRO A 14 -10.24 8.73 -8.68
N GLU A 15 -11.38 8.02 -8.79
CA GLU A 15 -12.12 7.32 -7.71
C GLU A 15 -11.29 6.83 -6.50
N PRO A 16 -10.12 6.15 -6.67
CA PRO A 16 -9.30 5.65 -5.55
C PRO A 16 -8.68 6.76 -4.66
N GLU A 17 -8.52 7.99 -5.15
CA GLU A 17 -7.97 9.09 -4.35
C GLU A 17 -8.95 9.57 -3.26
N ARG A 18 -10.25 9.28 -3.40
CA ARG A 18 -11.25 9.52 -2.34
C ARG A 18 -11.01 8.62 -1.13
N GLU A 19 -10.41 7.45 -1.33
CA GLU A 19 -10.18 6.43 -0.32
C GLU A 19 -8.83 6.57 0.37
N LEU A 20 -7.90 7.33 -0.23
CA LEU A 20 -6.57 7.56 0.32
C LEU A 20 -6.60 8.15 1.74
N PRO A 21 -7.43 9.18 2.06
CA PRO A 21 -7.49 9.68 3.44
C PRO A 21 -7.95 8.63 4.45
N ALA A 22 -8.84 7.72 4.07
CA ALA A 22 -9.30 6.65 4.95
C ALA A 22 -8.21 5.58 5.14
N SER A 23 -7.54 5.19 4.05
CA SER A 23 -6.43 4.23 4.07
C SER A 23 -5.26 4.75 4.89
N VAL A 24 -4.84 6.00 4.67
CA VAL A 24 -3.76 6.61 5.47
C VAL A 24 -4.16 6.75 6.93
N ALA A 25 -5.42 7.12 7.20
CA ALA A 25 -5.92 7.24 8.57
C ALA A 25 -5.86 5.90 9.34
N ALA A 26 -6.13 4.78 8.67
CA ALA A 26 -5.98 3.43 9.21
C ALA A 26 -4.50 3.03 9.43
N LEU A 27 -3.58 3.54 8.60
CA LEU A 27 -2.15 3.26 8.73
C LEU A 27 -1.47 4.05 9.86
N ARG A 28 -2.04 5.17 10.32
CA ARG A 28 -1.49 5.99 11.43
C ARG A 28 -1.54 5.26 12.77
N ARG A 29 -0.66 5.66 13.71
CA ARG A 29 -0.62 5.12 15.09
C ARG A 29 -0.55 6.28 16.09
N PRO A 30 -1.56 6.45 16.95
CA PRO A 30 -2.85 5.74 16.94
C PRO A 30 -3.61 5.98 15.61
N PRO A 31 -4.52 5.06 15.20
CA PRO A 31 -5.40 5.31 14.06
C PRO A 31 -6.14 6.62 14.24
N VAL A 32 -6.25 7.41 13.18
CA VAL A 32 -6.95 8.69 13.23
C VAL A 32 -8.29 8.58 12.53
N HIS A 33 -9.21 9.51 12.83
CA HIS A 33 -10.46 9.56 12.08
C HIS A 33 -10.19 9.99 10.63
N PRO A 34 -10.78 9.35 9.60
CA PRO A 34 -10.59 9.71 8.19
C PRO A 34 -10.85 11.19 7.89
N GLY A 35 -11.82 11.80 8.58
CA GLY A 35 -12.10 13.25 8.48
C GLY A 35 -10.96 14.16 8.96
N THR A 36 -10.12 13.70 9.88
CA THR A 36 -8.92 14.43 10.32
C THR A 36 -7.85 14.43 9.24
N GLU A 37 -7.61 13.27 8.62
CA GLU A 37 -6.63 13.18 7.52
C GLU A 37 -7.14 13.92 6.28
N ARG A 38 -8.45 13.85 5.98
CA ARG A 38 -9.07 14.66 4.93
C ARG A 38 -8.86 16.16 5.15
N ARG A 39 -9.07 16.67 6.37
CA ARG A 39 -8.83 18.09 6.70
C ARG A 39 -7.35 18.47 6.60
N ARG A 40 -6.44 17.55 6.92
CA ARG A 40 -4.99 17.77 6.77
C ARG A 40 -4.60 17.89 5.31
N VAL A 41 -5.07 16.97 4.47
CA VAL A 41 -4.88 17.00 3.01
C VAL A 41 -5.51 18.26 2.41
N GLN A 42 -6.75 18.59 2.77
CA GLN A 42 -7.41 19.83 2.33
C GLN A 42 -6.61 21.08 2.69
N ARG A 43 -6.08 21.19 3.92
CA ARG A 43 -5.22 22.32 4.30
C ARG A 43 -3.91 22.36 3.53
N LEU A 44 -3.30 21.20 3.26
CA LEU A 44 -2.12 21.09 2.40
C LEU A 44 -2.42 21.53 0.97
N ILE A 45 -3.62 21.22 0.47
CA ILE A 45 -4.05 21.62 -0.87
C ILE A 45 -4.33 23.13 -0.93
N LEU A 46 -5.12 23.65 0.01
CA LEU A 46 -5.61 25.03 -0.02
C LEU A 46 -4.56 26.05 0.45
N HIS A 47 -3.68 25.65 1.37
CA HIS A 47 -2.74 26.56 2.03
C HIS A 47 -1.30 26.07 2.01
N GLY A 48 -1.06 24.83 1.57
CA GLY A 48 0.28 24.29 1.45
C GLY A 48 0.96 24.72 0.16
N GLY A 49 2.24 24.38 0.09
CA GLY A 49 3.03 24.47 -1.13
C GLY A 49 3.61 23.11 -1.50
N GLN A 50 4.22 23.03 -2.67
CA GLN A 50 4.83 21.81 -3.20
C GLN A 50 5.73 21.08 -2.18
N ARG A 51 6.51 21.82 -1.38
CA ARG A 51 7.37 21.22 -0.33
C ARG A 51 6.58 20.52 0.77
N GLY A 52 5.44 21.10 1.18
CA GLY A 52 4.56 20.50 2.18
C GLY A 52 3.86 19.25 1.64
N TRP A 53 3.45 19.29 0.37
CA TRP A 53 2.87 18.15 -0.33
C TRP A 53 3.87 17.00 -0.48
N LEU A 54 5.09 17.26 -0.97
CA LEU A 54 6.12 16.24 -1.10
C LEU A 54 6.54 15.62 0.24
N ARG A 55 6.54 16.41 1.32
CA ARG A 55 6.77 15.88 2.67
C ARG A 55 5.63 14.96 3.09
N TYR A 56 4.39 15.33 2.82
CA TYR A 56 3.24 14.46 3.11
C TYR A 56 3.33 13.14 2.33
N LEU A 57 3.68 13.18 1.04
CA LEU A 57 3.89 11.96 0.25
C LEU A 57 5.00 11.08 0.84
N ALA A 58 6.12 11.68 1.24
CA ALA A 58 7.22 10.96 1.89
C ALA A 58 6.76 10.26 3.19
N GLU A 59 5.99 10.95 4.03
CA GLU A 59 5.43 10.37 5.25
C GLU A 59 4.54 9.16 4.95
N VAL A 60 3.73 9.21 3.89
CA VAL A 60 2.86 8.09 3.54
C VAL A 60 3.65 6.95 2.90
N THR A 61 4.67 7.24 2.09
CA THR A 61 5.61 6.25 1.59
C THR A 61 6.23 5.46 2.74
N ASP A 62 6.71 6.13 3.79
CA ASP A 62 7.29 5.47 4.96
C ASP A 62 6.29 4.57 5.69
N LEU A 63 5.00 4.95 5.73
CA LEU A 63 3.94 4.10 6.30
C LEU A 63 3.73 2.83 5.47
N VAL A 64 3.64 2.97 4.14
CA VAL A 64 3.41 1.84 3.22
C VAL A 64 4.60 0.88 3.23
N THR A 65 5.84 1.39 3.16
CA THR A 65 7.05 0.55 3.20
C THR A 65 7.17 -0.17 4.54
N SER A 66 6.89 0.49 5.66
CA SER A 66 6.93 -0.15 6.98
C SER A 66 5.92 -1.31 7.11
N VAL A 67 4.72 -1.19 6.51
CA VAL A 67 3.75 -2.28 6.49
C VAL A 67 4.19 -3.39 5.53
N ALA A 68 4.73 -3.05 4.36
CA ALA A 68 5.24 -4.02 3.39
C ALA A 68 6.43 -4.83 3.93
N ASP A 69 7.28 -4.21 4.75
CA ASP A 69 8.45 -4.85 5.38
C ASP A 69 8.08 -5.62 6.66
N GLY A 70 6.81 -5.60 7.08
CA GLY A 70 6.34 -6.24 8.32
C GLY A 70 6.83 -5.58 9.61
N THR A 71 7.59 -4.48 9.52
CA THR A 71 8.11 -3.73 10.68
C THR A 71 7.00 -2.99 11.42
N ARG A 72 5.85 -2.80 10.77
CA ARG A 72 4.64 -2.20 11.35
C ARG A 72 3.41 -3.04 11.06
N HIS A 73 2.66 -3.37 12.11
CA HIS A 73 1.29 -3.88 11.95
C HIS A 73 0.39 -2.79 11.37
N GLY A 74 -0.27 -3.12 10.26
CA GLY A 74 -1.23 -2.28 9.56
C GLY A 74 -2.00 -3.11 8.53
N ASP A 75 -3.11 -2.58 8.04
CA ASP A 75 -3.90 -3.23 7.01
C ASP A 75 -3.11 -3.25 5.68
N ARG A 76 -2.81 -4.46 5.21
CA ARG A 76 -2.05 -4.71 3.98
C ARG A 76 -2.81 -4.23 2.74
N ALA A 77 -4.14 -4.35 2.73
CA ALA A 77 -4.97 -3.88 1.61
C ALA A 77 -4.99 -2.35 1.55
N ALA A 78 -5.13 -1.69 2.72
CA ALA A 78 -5.02 -0.23 2.81
C ALA A 78 -3.61 0.28 2.42
N ALA A 79 -2.56 -0.44 2.80
CA ALA A 79 -1.19 -0.12 2.39
C ALA A 79 -0.98 -0.27 0.87
N LEU A 80 -1.57 -1.31 0.26
CA LEU A 80 -1.49 -1.52 -1.18
C LEU A 80 -2.18 -0.38 -1.94
N LEU A 81 -3.43 -0.06 -1.58
CA LEU A 81 -4.20 1.01 -2.22
C LEU A 81 -3.49 2.37 -2.08
N ALA A 82 -2.99 2.70 -0.89
CA ALA A 82 -2.22 3.92 -0.68
C ALA A 82 -0.92 3.96 -1.51
N GLY A 83 -0.22 2.82 -1.60
CA GLY A 83 1.02 2.70 -2.38
C GLY A 83 0.80 2.88 -3.89
N GLU A 84 -0.25 2.27 -4.43
CA GLU A 84 -0.62 2.38 -5.85
C GLU A 84 -0.97 3.81 -6.24
N VAL A 85 -1.79 4.50 -5.44
CA VAL A 85 -2.20 5.88 -5.71
C VAL A 85 -1.00 6.84 -5.67
N ILE A 86 -0.06 6.65 -4.75
CA ILE A 86 1.14 7.52 -4.67
C ILE A 86 2.10 7.25 -5.84
N LEU A 87 2.23 6.00 -6.28
CA LEU A 87 3.01 5.68 -7.48
C LEU A 87 2.45 6.36 -8.72
N ASP A 88 1.13 6.29 -8.90
CA ASP A 88 0.45 6.97 -10.01
C ASP A 88 0.72 8.48 -9.98
N HIS A 89 0.60 9.09 -8.80
CA HIS A 89 0.94 10.50 -8.61
C HIS A 89 2.40 10.83 -8.96
N HIS A 90 3.35 9.97 -8.58
CA HIS A 90 4.76 10.17 -8.92
C HIS A 90 5.05 9.99 -10.41
N HIS A 91 4.32 9.11 -11.10
CA HIS A 91 4.41 8.96 -12.56
C HIS A 91 3.85 10.16 -13.29
N MET A 92 2.74 10.75 -12.82
CA MET A 92 2.19 11.98 -13.41
C MET A 92 3.19 13.16 -13.39
N LEU A 93 4.16 13.17 -12.46
CA LEU A 93 5.21 14.19 -12.43
C LEU A 93 6.15 14.15 -13.65
N ILE A 94 6.21 13.04 -14.41
CA ILE A 94 7.09 12.91 -15.59
C ILE A 94 6.69 13.88 -16.71
N GLY A 95 5.40 14.19 -16.81
CA GLY A 95 4.86 15.08 -17.83
C GLY A 95 4.98 16.57 -17.48
N LEU A 96 5.54 16.89 -16.30
CA LEU A 96 5.56 18.26 -15.79
C LEU A 96 6.95 18.87 -15.88
N PRO A 97 7.08 20.14 -16.32
CA PRO A 97 8.36 20.83 -16.30
C PRO A 97 8.85 21.03 -14.86
N GLY A 98 10.07 20.57 -14.58
CA GLY A 98 10.75 20.78 -13.30
C GLY A 98 11.47 19.54 -12.77
N THR A 99 12.13 19.67 -11.62
CA THR A 99 12.92 18.58 -11.02
C THR A 99 12.08 17.65 -10.13
N GLY A 100 10.75 17.76 -10.15
CA GLY A 100 9.84 17.01 -9.28
C GLY A 100 9.97 15.50 -9.47
N TYR A 101 9.97 15.07 -10.74
CA TYR A 101 10.15 13.66 -11.12
C TYR A 101 11.51 13.09 -10.70
N ALA A 102 12.60 13.85 -10.89
CA ALA A 102 13.92 13.42 -10.47
C ALA A 102 14.04 13.31 -8.94
N ARG A 103 13.41 14.22 -8.19
CA ARG A 103 13.47 14.25 -6.71
C ARG A 103 12.70 13.10 -6.06
N THR A 104 11.68 12.56 -6.71
CA THR A 104 10.87 11.46 -6.18
C THR A 104 11.35 10.08 -6.64
N SER A 105 12.49 9.96 -7.33
CA SER A 105 13.00 8.67 -7.84
C SER A 105 13.17 7.61 -6.76
N ARG A 106 13.83 7.94 -5.65
CA ARG A 106 14.02 7.03 -4.52
C ARG A 106 12.69 6.59 -3.89
N GLN A 107 11.70 7.48 -3.84
CA GLN A 107 10.38 7.18 -3.31
C GLN A 107 9.61 6.23 -4.24
N ARG A 108 9.73 6.42 -5.57
CA ARG A 108 9.16 5.50 -6.56
C ARG A 108 9.75 4.10 -6.44
N GLU A 109 11.07 3.97 -6.44
CA GLU A 109 11.73 2.65 -6.35
C GLU A 109 11.33 1.89 -5.06
N ALA A 110 11.25 2.60 -3.93
CA ALA A 110 10.81 2.04 -2.67
C ALA A 110 9.34 1.60 -2.72
N LEU A 111 8.45 2.42 -3.28
CA LEU A 111 7.03 2.10 -3.42
C LEU A 111 6.77 0.97 -4.41
N GLU A 112 7.46 0.92 -5.55
CA GLU A 112 7.36 -0.19 -6.51
C GLU A 112 7.74 -1.51 -5.84
N THR A 113 8.79 -1.50 -5.03
CA THR A 113 9.23 -2.68 -4.27
C THR A 113 8.20 -3.05 -3.19
N ALA A 114 7.69 -2.07 -2.44
CA ALA A 114 6.66 -2.30 -1.43
C ALA A 114 5.36 -2.84 -2.04
N VAL A 115 4.87 -2.27 -3.14
CA VAL A 115 3.67 -2.73 -3.85
C VAL A 115 3.86 -4.15 -4.39
N ARG A 116 5.03 -4.47 -4.98
CA ARG A 116 5.35 -5.85 -5.36
C ARG A 116 5.30 -6.81 -4.18
N ARG A 117 5.86 -6.43 -3.02
CA ARG A 117 5.81 -7.24 -1.79
C ARG A 117 4.38 -7.42 -1.29
N LEU A 118 3.58 -6.36 -1.28
CA LEU A 118 2.20 -6.36 -0.82
C LEU A 118 1.29 -7.21 -1.72
N ARG A 119 1.51 -7.21 -3.04
CA ARG A 119 0.81 -8.05 -4.03
C ARG A 119 1.29 -9.51 -4.03
N GLY A 120 2.55 -9.74 -3.66
CA GLY A 120 3.07 -11.09 -3.46
C GLY A 120 2.20 -11.85 -2.46
N PRO A 121 2.10 -13.18 -2.56
CA PRO A 121 1.43 -13.97 -1.56
C PRO A 121 1.97 -13.57 -0.19
N CYS A 122 1.06 -13.30 0.74
CA CYS A 122 1.44 -13.20 2.14
C CYS A 122 2.07 -14.55 2.45
N ASP A 123 3.39 -14.63 2.59
CA ASP A 123 4.02 -15.78 3.21
C ASP A 123 3.44 -15.82 4.63
N ALA A 124 2.30 -16.48 4.75
CA ALA A 124 1.91 -17.10 5.99
C ALA A 124 3.12 -17.95 6.39
N PRO A 125 3.65 -17.82 7.61
CA PRO A 125 4.66 -18.76 8.06
C PRO A 125 4.09 -20.15 7.82
N ALA A 126 4.77 -20.92 6.97
CA ALA A 126 4.32 -22.22 6.53
C ALA A 126 3.81 -23.00 7.74
N ALA A 127 2.48 -23.11 7.86
CA ALA A 127 1.89 -24.18 8.64
C ALA A 127 2.48 -25.44 7.99
N GLY A 128 3.37 -26.11 8.73
CA GLY A 128 4.11 -27.25 8.24
C GLY A 128 3.14 -28.26 7.59
N PRO A 129 3.63 -29.12 6.69
CA PRO A 129 2.81 -30.17 6.15
C PRO A 129 2.48 -31.15 7.28
N ASP A 130 1.37 -30.91 8.00
CA ASP A 130 0.64 -31.97 8.67
C ASP A 130 -0.12 -32.73 7.59
N ALA A 131 0.65 -33.37 6.72
CA ALA A 131 0.20 -34.48 5.91
C ALA A 131 0.02 -35.65 6.86
N GLY A 132 -1.07 -35.61 7.64
CA GLY A 132 -1.58 -36.80 8.29
C GLY A 132 -1.80 -37.87 7.21
N PRO A 133 -1.18 -39.05 7.32
CA PRO A 133 -1.30 -40.06 6.28
C PRO A 133 -2.76 -40.51 6.17
N SER A 134 -3.27 -40.43 4.93
CA SER A 134 -4.55 -40.98 4.48
C SER A 134 -4.78 -42.38 5.08
N PRO A 135 -5.97 -42.68 5.61
CA PRO A 135 -6.25 -44.03 6.11
C PRO A 135 -6.18 -45.04 4.96
N ALA A 136 -5.37 -46.08 5.16
CA ALA A 136 -5.23 -47.20 4.24
C ALA A 136 -6.56 -47.95 4.07
N PRO A 137 -6.88 -48.49 2.87
CA PRO A 137 -8.03 -49.36 2.71
C PRO A 137 -7.79 -50.71 3.41
N THR A 138 -8.69 -51.07 4.32
CA THR A 138 -8.75 -52.38 4.97
C THR A 138 -8.86 -53.51 3.94
N PRO A 139 -7.96 -54.50 3.90
CA PRO A 139 -8.16 -55.68 3.07
C PRO A 139 -9.20 -56.62 3.69
N MET A 140 -10.19 -57.02 2.89
CA MET A 140 -11.12 -58.12 3.18
C MET A 140 -10.35 -59.45 3.39
N PRO A 141 -10.75 -60.30 4.36
CA PRO A 141 -10.17 -61.63 4.51
C PRO A 141 -10.68 -62.62 3.44
N PRO A 142 -9.92 -63.67 3.11
CA PRO A 142 -10.31 -64.67 2.11
C PRO A 142 -11.39 -65.61 2.66
N ALA A 143 -12.48 -65.79 1.90
CA ALA A 143 -13.45 -66.84 2.13
C ALA A 143 -12.90 -68.17 1.59
N GLY A 144 -12.38 -69.00 2.50
CA GLY A 144 -11.94 -70.36 2.22
C GLY A 144 -12.41 -71.35 3.28
N GLU A 145 -13.31 -72.24 2.85
CA GLU A 145 -13.47 -73.65 3.27
C GLU A 145 -14.08 -74.02 4.64
N ARG A 146 -15.35 -74.48 4.55
CA ARG A 146 -15.97 -75.75 5.03
C ARG A 146 -15.70 -76.28 6.46
N PRO A 147 -16.72 -76.94 7.01
CA PRO A 147 -16.71 -78.42 7.05
C PRO A 147 -17.76 -79.07 6.16
#